data_AF-A0A841WIQ1-F1
#
_entry.id   AF-A0A841WIQ1-F1
#
_cell.length_a   1.000
_cell.length_b   1.000
_cell.length_c   1.000
_cell.angle_alpha   90.00
_cell.angle_beta   90.00
_cell.angle_gamma   90.00
#
_symmetry.space_group_name_H-M   'P 1'
#
loop_
_entity.id
_entity.type
_entity.pdbx_description
1 polymer ?
#
loop_
_entity_poly.entity_id
_entity_poly.type
_entity_poly.pdbx_seq_one_letter_code
_entity_poly.pdbx_strand_id
1 'polypeptide(L)'
;MKSYTDVYKDYMADVYRHAEEEYSWYKKADNLRDAVKKAFLSEDEQGKVHSHQHLVGRQRLALATEIALERFDNLGISSFDNFNTIYQFVQSVSAEVHGFGQLATYDTTLRIAKYLGCELQEVYLHAGVILCPHN
;
A
#
# COMPACT_ATOMS: atom_id res chain seq x y z
N MET A 1 -7.67 -0.84 -30.45
CA MET A 1 -7.78 -1.67 -29.23
C MET A 1 -6.45 -1.60 -28.51
N LYS A 2 -6.37 -0.96 -27.34
CA LYS A 2 -5.14 -0.99 -26.53
C LYS A 2 -4.98 -2.41 -25.99
N SER A 3 -3.80 -3.00 -26.19
CA SER A 3 -3.46 -4.29 -25.56
C SER A 3 -3.46 -4.13 -24.04
N TYR A 4 -3.64 -5.22 -23.30
CA TYR A 4 -3.36 -5.25 -21.84
C TYR A 4 -1.95 -4.74 -21.53
N THR A 5 -0.99 -4.98 -22.43
CA THR A 5 0.38 -4.47 -22.33
C THR A 5 0.46 -2.95 -22.50
N ASP A 6 -0.42 -2.35 -23.28
CA ASP A 6 -0.46 -0.90 -23.50
C ASP A 6 -1.12 -0.19 -22.33
N VAL A 7 -2.19 -0.79 -21.76
CA VAL A 7 -2.81 -0.30 -20.51
C VAL A 7 -1.83 -0.40 -19.34
N TYR A 8 -1.05 -1.48 -19.25
CA TYR A 8 0.01 -1.64 -18.27
C TYR A 8 1.12 -0.60 -18.44
N LYS A 9 1.56 -0.34 -19.68
CA LYS A 9 2.57 0.68 -19.97
C LYS A 9 2.09 2.09 -19.65
N ASP A 10 0.86 2.44 -20.00
CA ASP A 10 0.29 3.76 -19.68
C ASP A 10 0.11 3.93 -18.17
N TYR A 11 -0.36 2.89 -17.47
CA TYR A 11 -0.42 2.88 -16.00
C TYR A 11 0.96 3.07 -15.38
N MET A 12 1.99 2.37 -15.90
CA MET A 12 3.36 2.50 -15.42
C MET A 12 3.99 3.86 -15.75
N ALA A 13 3.67 4.44 -16.91
CA ALA A 13 4.27 5.68 -17.38
C ALA A 13 3.70 6.93 -16.69
N ASP A 14 2.39 6.97 -16.48
CA ASP A 14 1.70 8.17 -16.01
C ASP A 14 1.28 8.05 -14.54
N VAL A 15 0.68 6.93 -14.13
CA VAL A 15 0.18 6.76 -12.75
C VAL A 15 1.29 6.31 -11.82
N TYR A 16 2.09 5.33 -12.23
CA TYR A 16 3.12 4.74 -11.39
C TYR A 16 4.34 5.65 -11.21
N ARG A 17 4.61 6.55 -12.17
CA ARG A 17 5.72 7.52 -12.07
C ARG A 17 5.41 8.63 -11.07
N HIS A 18 4.20 9.19 -11.08
CA HIS A 18 3.76 10.15 -10.07
C HIS A 18 3.62 9.49 -8.69
N ALA A 19 3.16 8.22 -8.67
CA ALA A 19 3.21 7.38 -7.49
C ALA A 19 4.66 7.13 -7.01
N GLU A 20 5.64 6.90 -7.88
CA GLU A 20 7.06 6.74 -7.48
C GLU A 20 7.58 7.97 -6.74
N GLU A 21 7.23 9.18 -7.20
CA GLU A 21 7.59 10.43 -6.53
C GLU A 21 6.90 10.57 -5.17
N GLU A 22 5.58 10.32 -5.09
CA GLU A 22 4.82 10.32 -3.82
C GLU A 22 5.29 9.23 -2.84
N TYR A 23 5.59 8.03 -3.34
CA TYR A 23 5.99 6.88 -2.53
C TYR A 23 7.49 6.85 -2.21
N SER A 24 8.29 7.75 -2.80
CA SER A 24 9.72 7.89 -2.51
C SER A 24 9.99 8.16 -1.02
N TRP A 25 9.05 8.81 -0.34
CA TRP A 25 9.07 9.03 1.10
C TRP A 25 9.16 7.73 1.91
N TYR A 26 8.46 6.67 1.50
CA TYR A 26 8.46 5.39 2.22
C TYR A 26 9.81 4.67 2.14
N LYS A 27 10.67 4.99 1.16
CA LYS A 27 12.07 4.53 1.13
C LYS A 27 12.93 5.16 2.23
N LYS A 28 12.51 6.30 2.80
CA LYS A 28 13.24 7.03 3.86
C LYS A 28 12.91 6.53 5.28
N ALA A 29 12.31 5.36 5.44
CA ALA A 29 12.09 4.78 6.77
C ALA A 29 13.42 4.27 7.36
N ASP A 30 13.58 4.39 8.68
CA ASP A 30 14.85 4.03 9.34
C ASP A 30 15.08 2.51 9.38
N ASN A 31 13.99 1.75 9.45
CA ASN A 31 13.98 0.30 9.49
C ASN A 31 12.62 -0.24 9.02
N LEU A 32 12.51 -1.56 8.84
CA LEU A 32 11.29 -2.20 8.36
C LEU A 32 10.08 -1.95 9.26
N ARG A 33 10.28 -1.93 10.58
CA ARG A 33 9.20 -1.66 11.55
C ARG A 33 8.67 -0.24 11.40
N ASP A 34 9.56 0.74 11.20
CA ASP A 34 9.19 2.12 10.89
C ASP A 34 8.47 2.23 9.53
N ALA A 35 8.91 1.48 8.52
CA ALA A 35 8.23 1.42 7.23
C ALA A 35 6.80 0.87 7.34
N VAL A 36 6.60 -0.20 8.13
CA VAL A 36 5.27 -0.74 8.45
C VAL A 36 4.43 0.31 9.16
N LYS A 37 4.97 0.97 10.18
CA LYS A 37 4.28 2.05 10.90
C LYS A 37 3.80 3.15 9.96
N LYS A 38 4.71 3.71 9.15
CA LYS A 38 4.41 4.79 8.19
C LYS A 38 3.37 4.34 7.15
N ALA A 39 3.46 3.11 6.68
CA ALA A 39 2.52 2.56 5.70
C ALA A 39 1.08 2.50 6.24
N PHE A 40 0.89 2.02 7.48
CA PHE A 40 -0.42 1.92 8.11
C PHE A 40 -1.00 3.27 8.53
N LEU A 41 -0.17 4.21 8.99
CA LEU A 41 -0.60 5.59 9.25
C LEU A 41 -0.97 6.34 7.96
N SER A 42 -0.54 5.83 6.80
CA SER A 42 -0.73 6.46 5.49
C SER A 42 -0.22 7.91 5.47
N GLU A 43 0.90 8.16 6.15
CA GLU A 43 1.53 9.48 6.27
C GLU A 43 2.41 9.78 5.05
N ASP A 44 2.31 11.01 4.55
CA ASP A 44 3.19 11.59 3.53
C ASP A 44 4.44 12.24 4.14
N GLU A 45 5.28 12.86 3.30
CA GLU A 45 6.51 13.57 3.72
C GLU A 45 6.25 14.73 4.70
N GLN A 46 5.01 15.25 4.76
CA GLN A 46 4.60 16.30 5.70
C GLN A 46 3.94 15.74 6.96
N GLY A 47 3.89 14.42 7.13
CA GLY A 47 3.17 13.75 8.21
C GLY A 47 1.64 13.88 8.10
N LYS A 48 1.14 14.21 6.90
CA LYS A 48 -0.30 14.27 6.63
C LYS A 48 -0.77 12.93 6.10
N VAL A 49 -1.96 12.53 6.54
CA VAL A 49 -2.65 11.36 6.00
C VAL A 49 -3.07 11.65 4.57
N HIS A 50 -2.76 10.77 3.62
CA HIS A 50 -3.17 10.91 2.22
C HIS A 50 -4.68 11.20 2.09
N SER A 51 -5.04 12.11 1.19
CA SER A 51 -6.41 12.62 1.03
C SER A 51 -7.47 11.52 0.87
N HIS A 52 -7.14 10.44 0.17
CA HIS A 52 -8.04 9.30 -0.05
C HIS A 52 -8.23 8.40 1.19
N GLN A 53 -7.27 8.42 2.12
CA GLN A 53 -7.30 7.65 3.37
C GLN A 53 -8.07 8.38 4.49
N HIS A 54 -8.48 9.64 4.29
CA HIS A 54 -9.35 10.35 5.23
C HIS A 54 -10.70 9.65 5.48
N LEU A 55 -11.20 8.89 4.50
CA LEU A 55 -12.44 8.11 4.62
C LEU A 55 -12.30 6.94 5.61
N VAL A 56 -11.10 6.37 5.76
CA VAL A 56 -10.81 5.33 6.79
C VAL A 56 -10.84 5.96 8.18
N GLY A 57 -10.36 7.20 8.31
CA GLY A 57 -10.37 7.99 9.54
C GLY A 57 -9.15 7.71 10.43
N ARG A 58 -8.56 8.78 10.96
CA ARG A 58 -7.28 8.74 11.71
C ARG A 58 -7.27 7.74 12.87
N GLN A 59 -8.37 7.62 13.61
CA GLN A 59 -8.47 6.69 14.74
C GLN A 59 -8.35 5.23 14.28
N ARG A 60 -8.90 4.88 13.12
CA ARG A 60 -8.81 3.51 12.57
C ARG A 60 -7.42 3.22 12.03
N LEU A 61 -6.77 4.21 11.42
CA LEU A 61 -5.37 4.07 10.97
C LEU A 61 -4.43 3.89 12.16
N ALA A 62 -4.64 4.63 13.25
CA ALA A 62 -3.88 4.44 14.49
C ALA A 62 -4.09 3.04 15.08
N LEU A 63 -5.35 2.59 15.19
CA LEU A 63 -5.66 1.23 15.65
C LEU A 63 -5.03 0.15 14.76
N ALA A 64 -5.15 0.28 13.44
CA ALA A 64 -4.52 -0.64 12.50
C ALA A 64 -2.99 -0.65 12.64
N THR A 65 -2.38 0.50 12.89
CA THR A 65 -0.95 0.63 13.13
C THR A 65 -0.53 -0.09 14.42
N GLU A 66 -1.28 0.08 15.51
CA GLU A 66 -1.00 -0.60 16.78
C GLU A 66 -1.07 -2.13 16.63
N ILE A 67 -2.15 -2.64 16.02
CA ILE A 67 -2.32 -4.07 15.74
C ILE A 67 -1.21 -4.59 14.82
N ALA A 68 -0.85 -3.83 13.79
CA ALA A 68 0.21 -4.21 12.86
C ALA A 68 1.57 -4.33 13.57
N LEU A 69 1.92 -3.36 14.42
CA LEU A 69 3.19 -3.36 15.13
C LEU A 69 3.27 -4.46 16.17
N GLU A 70 2.21 -4.68 16.95
CA GLU A 70 2.13 -5.79 17.90
C GLU A 70 2.30 -7.13 17.17
N ARG A 71 1.60 -7.32 16.05
CA ARG A 71 1.72 -8.53 15.23
C ARG A 71 3.09 -8.71 14.61
N PHE A 72 3.67 -7.62 14.10
CA PHE A 72 5.01 -7.62 13.53
C PHE A 72 6.05 -8.07 14.56
N ASP A 73 5.97 -7.53 15.78
CA ASP A 73 6.85 -7.86 16.89
C ASP A 73 6.63 -9.31 17.37
N ASN A 74 5.37 -9.75 17.50
CA ASN A 74 5.02 -11.11 17.91
C ASN A 74 5.46 -12.20 16.92
N LEU A 75 5.37 -11.91 15.61
CA LEU A 75 5.82 -12.83 14.56
C LEU A 75 7.34 -12.78 14.33
N GLY A 76 8.06 -11.84 14.96
CA GLY A 76 9.50 -11.69 14.79
C GLY A 76 9.91 -11.40 13.34
N ILE A 77 9.11 -10.62 12.62
CA ILE A 77 9.34 -10.34 11.19
C ILE A 77 10.62 -9.53 11.04
N SER A 78 11.58 -10.07 10.29
CA SER A 78 12.84 -9.38 9.95
C SER A 78 12.87 -8.89 8.50
N SER A 79 12.07 -9.51 7.62
CA SER A 79 11.90 -9.13 6.21
C SER A 79 10.59 -9.72 5.66
N PHE A 80 10.17 -9.25 4.48
CA PHE A 80 9.16 -9.92 3.66
C PHE A 80 9.81 -10.40 2.36
N ASP A 81 9.49 -11.61 1.91
CA ASP A 81 10.14 -12.24 0.76
C ASP A 81 9.60 -11.74 -0.57
N ASN A 82 8.32 -11.36 -0.61
CA ASN A 82 7.63 -10.93 -1.81
C ASN A 82 6.36 -10.14 -1.49
N PHE A 83 5.76 -9.52 -2.52
CA PHE A 83 4.54 -8.74 -2.39
C PHE A 83 3.38 -9.51 -1.73
N ASN A 84 3.22 -10.80 -2.05
CA ASN A 84 2.13 -11.61 -1.48
C ASN A 84 2.30 -11.81 0.03
N THR A 85 3.52 -12.01 0.54
CA THR A 85 3.77 -12.11 1.99
C THR A 85 3.44 -10.80 2.71
N ILE A 86 3.73 -9.65 2.10
CA ILE A 86 3.34 -8.34 2.61
C ILE A 86 1.81 -8.23 2.61
N TYR A 87 1.16 -8.59 1.51
CA TYR A 87 -0.28 -8.50 1.35
C TYR A 87 -1.02 -9.36 2.37
N GLN A 88 -0.58 -10.60 2.60
CA GLN A 88 -1.16 -11.48 3.62
C GLN A 88 -1.02 -10.91 5.03
N PHE A 89 0.14 -10.32 5.35
CA PHE A 89 0.34 -9.63 6.62
C PHE A 89 -0.63 -8.46 6.78
N VAL A 90 -0.70 -7.55 5.79
CA VAL A 90 -1.60 -6.40 5.84
C VAL A 90 -3.07 -6.84 5.87
N GLN A 91 -3.44 -7.87 5.11
CA GLN A 91 -4.78 -8.43 5.08
C GLN A 91 -5.19 -8.95 6.46
N SER A 92 -4.29 -9.67 7.15
CA SER A 92 -4.54 -10.15 8.50
C SER A 92 -4.88 -9.01 9.47
N VAL A 93 -4.20 -7.86 9.35
CA VAL A 93 -4.47 -6.68 10.19
C VAL A 93 -5.79 -6.03 9.78
N SER A 94 -6.02 -5.86 8.48
CA SER A 94 -7.23 -5.22 7.97
C SER A 94 -8.51 -5.98 8.33
N ALA A 95 -8.45 -7.31 8.43
CA ALA A 95 -9.58 -8.15 8.82
C ALA A 95 -10.08 -7.88 10.25
N GLU A 96 -9.23 -7.32 11.12
CA GLU A 96 -9.54 -6.98 12.50
C GLU A 96 -9.97 -5.52 12.67
N VAL A 97 -9.81 -4.70 11.63
CA VAL A 97 -10.13 -3.27 11.66
C VAL A 97 -11.34 -2.99 10.77
N HIS A 98 -12.51 -2.88 11.39
CA HIS A 98 -13.74 -2.56 10.68
C HIS A 98 -13.63 -1.22 9.92
N GLY A 99 -13.81 -1.26 8.60
CA GLY A 99 -13.69 -0.09 7.72
C GLY A 99 -12.32 0.06 7.04
N PHE A 100 -11.38 -0.86 7.27
CA PHE A 100 -10.14 -0.98 6.51
C PHE A 100 -10.36 -1.88 5.29
N GLY A 101 -10.87 -1.29 4.20
CA GLY A 101 -11.27 -2.02 3.00
C GLY A 101 -10.09 -2.49 2.12
N GLN A 102 -10.41 -3.32 1.10
CA GLN A 102 -9.42 -3.90 0.18
C GLN A 102 -8.49 -2.86 -0.47
N LEU A 103 -9.01 -1.69 -0.84
CA LEU A 103 -8.19 -0.62 -1.42
C LEU A 103 -7.12 -0.12 -0.42
N ALA A 104 -7.49 0.07 0.84
CA ALA A 104 -6.54 0.48 1.89
C ALA A 104 -5.51 -0.63 2.18
N THR A 105 -5.93 -1.89 2.13
CA THR A 105 -5.02 -3.05 2.23
C THR A 105 -4.00 -3.05 1.10
N TYR A 106 -4.44 -2.85 -0.14
CA TYR A 106 -3.55 -2.81 -1.30
C TYR A 106 -2.59 -1.62 -1.25
N ASP A 107 -3.08 -0.41 -0.98
CA ASP A 107 -2.23 0.78 -0.85
C ASP A 107 -1.18 0.63 0.24
N THR A 108 -1.55 0.07 1.39
CA THR A 108 -0.63 -0.17 2.51
C THR A 108 0.44 -1.20 2.13
N THR A 109 0.05 -2.25 1.40
CA THR A 109 0.98 -3.25 0.87
C THR A 109 1.98 -2.62 -0.09
N LEU A 110 1.52 -1.76 -1.00
CA LEU A 110 2.38 -1.03 -1.94
C LEU A 110 3.43 -0.17 -1.21
N ARG A 111 3.05 0.54 -0.15
CA ARG A 111 3.96 1.38 0.64
C ARG A 111 5.09 0.56 1.28
N ILE A 112 4.77 -0.59 1.87
CA ILE A 112 5.78 -1.51 2.44
C ILE A 112 6.66 -2.11 1.34
N ALA A 113 6.07 -2.54 0.23
CA ALA A 113 6.81 -3.09 -0.91
C ALA A 113 7.81 -2.07 -1.49
N LYS A 114 7.44 -0.79 -1.55
CA LYS A 114 8.33 0.29 -1.99
C LYS A 114 9.53 0.49 -1.08
N TYR A 115 9.37 0.35 0.24
CA TYR A 115 10.50 0.38 1.18
C TYR A 115 11.47 -0.79 0.92
N LEU A 116 10.94 -1.99 0.68
CA LEU A 116 11.75 -3.20 0.44
C LEU A 116 12.37 -3.25 -0.96
N GLY A 117 11.98 -2.35 -1.87
CA GLY A 117 12.40 -2.41 -3.28
C GLY A 117 11.84 -3.62 -4.02
N CYS A 118 10.75 -4.23 -3.52
CA CYS A 118 10.08 -5.31 -4.22
C CYS A 118 9.39 -4.76 -5.47
N GLU A 119 9.80 -5.24 -6.66
CA GLU A 119 9.07 -4.95 -7.89
C GLU A 119 7.69 -5.60 -7.86
N LEU A 120 6.67 -4.86 -8.27
CA LEU A 120 5.32 -5.38 -8.45
C LEU A 120 5.32 -6.45 -9.54
N GLN A 121 5.23 -7.72 -9.14
CA GLN A 121 5.03 -8.81 -10.09
C GLN A 121 3.60 -8.82 -10.65
N GLU A 122 2.63 -8.28 -9.90
CA GLU A 122 1.23 -8.23 -10.29
C GLU A 122 0.63 -6.87 -9.92
N VAL A 123 0.05 -6.17 -10.90
CA VAL A 123 -0.76 -4.96 -10.66
C VAL A 123 -2.19 -5.42 -10.42
N TYR A 124 -2.65 -5.36 -9.17
CA TYR A 124 -4.05 -5.63 -8.86
C TYR A 124 -4.89 -4.42 -9.31
N LEU A 125 -5.53 -4.53 -10.47
CA LEU A 125 -6.57 -3.61 -10.91
C LEU A 125 -7.78 -3.78 -9.96
N HIS A 126 -7.88 -2.97 -8.91
CA HIS A 126 -9.07 -2.94 -8.08
C HIS A 126 -10.24 -2.28 -8.82
N ALA A 127 -11.44 -2.82 -8.60
CA ALA A 127 -12.70 -2.42 -9.22
C ALA A 127 -12.95 -0.91 -9.03
N GLY A 128 -12.76 -0.17 -10.11
CA GLY A 128 -12.75 1.30 -10.15
C GLY A 128 -12.18 1.83 -11.47
N VAL A 129 -11.41 1.01 -12.19
CA VAL A 129 -11.15 1.26 -13.61
C VAL A 129 -12.42 0.99 -14.41
N ILE A 130 -13.13 2.07 -14.77
CA ILE A 130 -14.08 2.03 -15.89
C ILE A 130 -13.21 1.96 -17.15
N LEU A 131 -13.08 0.78 -17.74
CA LEU A 131 -12.70 0.69 -19.15
C LEU A 131 -13.87 1.27 -19.95
N CYS A 132 -13.77 2.51 -20.40
CA CYS A 132 -14.72 3.03 -21.38
C CYS A 132 -14.63 2.13 -22.63
N PRO A 133 -15.68 1.38 -22.99
CA PRO A 133 -15.73 0.75 -24.29
C PRO A 133 -15.96 1.87 -25.29
N HIS A 134 -14.96 2.16 -26.13
CA HIS A 134 -15.25 2.87 -27.37
C HIS A 134 -15.72 1.83 -28.39
N ASN A 135 -16.97 2.04 -28.84
CA ASN A 135 -17.58 1.39 -30.00
C ASN A 135 -16.67 1.48 -31.24
#